data_AF-A0A358QSL3-F1
#
_entry.id   AF-A0A358QSL3-F1
#
_cell.length_a   1.000
_cell.length_b   1.000
_cell.length_c   1.000
_cell.angle_alpha   90.00
_cell.angle_beta   90.00
_cell.angle_gamma   90.00
#
_symmetry.space_group_name_H-M   'P 1'
#
loop_
_entity.id
_entity.type
_entity.pdbx_description
1 polymer ?
#
loop_
_entity_poly.entity_id
_entity_poly.type
_entity_poly.pdbx_seq_one_letter_code
_entity_poly.pdbx_strand_id
1 'polypeptide(L)'
;MRHPVNTRIVFAGSEGEAREKYKALKIQSKDPGAILECFKATEVEDFEMDADFNFVGEISVSPEVMEEIRKDPERAYVLYLMEEH
;
A
#
# COMPACT_ATOMS: atom_id res chain seq x y z
N MET A 1 -3.31 -14.71 -13.59
CA MET A 1 -2.34 -14.25 -12.56
C MET A 1 -2.87 -12.91 -12.08
N ARG A 2 -2.87 -12.66 -10.77
CA ARG A 2 -3.36 -11.39 -10.23
C ARG A 2 -2.24 -10.37 -10.21
N HIS A 3 -2.55 -9.11 -10.48
CA HIS A 3 -1.56 -8.05 -10.53
C HIS A 3 -2.00 -6.87 -9.67
N PRO A 4 -1.05 -6.20 -8.98
CA PRO A 4 -1.37 -5.05 -8.15
C PRO A 4 -1.65 -3.82 -9.01
N VAL A 5 -2.70 -3.10 -8.67
CA VAL A 5 -3.08 -1.83 -9.30
C VAL A 5 -3.55 -0.82 -8.25
N ASN A 6 -3.60 0.44 -8.66
CA ASN A 6 -4.15 1.54 -7.85
C ASN A 6 -3.47 1.74 -6.48
N THR A 7 -2.17 1.45 -6.37
CA THR A 7 -1.40 1.62 -5.13
C THR A 7 -1.57 3.01 -4.50
N ARG A 8 -1.79 3.06 -3.18
CA ARG A 8 -1.80 4.28 -2.37
C ARG A 8 -1.04 4.07 -1.07
N ILE A 9 -0.36 5.13 -0.64
CA ILE A 9 0.12 5.28 0.73
C ILE A 9 -0.97 6.00 1.52
N VAL A 10 -1.38 5.42 2.63
CA VAL A 10 -2.42 5.96 3.50
C VAL A 10 -1.89 6.04 4.93
N PHE A 11 -1.88 7.24 5.49
CA PHE A 11 -1.54 7.43 6.89
C PHE A 11 -2.76 7.17 7.78
N ALA A 12 -2.67 6.20 8.69
CA ALA A 12 -3.76 5.78 9.56
C ALA A 12 -3.23 5.26 10.90
N GLY A 13 -4.07 5.27 11.95
CA GLY A 13 -3.75 4.70 13.25
C GLY A 13 -4.04 3.20 13.36
N SER A 14 -4.68 2.60 12.34
CA SER A 14 -4.94 1.16 12.27
C SER A 14 -5.15 0.71 10.82
N GLU A 15 -5.01 -0.60 10.58
CA GLU A 15 -5.29 -1.21 9.27
C GLU A 15 -6.75 -0.96 8.84
N GLY A 16 -7.70 -1.04 9.78
CA GLY A 16 -9.11 -0.78 9.52
C GLY A 16 -9.35 0.64 9.01
N GLU A 17 -8.79 1.64 9.67
CA GLU A 17 -8.85 3.04 9.24
C GLU A 17 -8.17 3.24 7.88
N ALA A 18 -7.03 2.59 7.63
CA ALA A 18 -6.34 2.68 6.34
C ALA A 18 -7.21 2.16 5.19
N ARG A 19 -7.86 1.02 5.39
CA ARG A 19 -8.80 0.43 4.41
C ARG A 19 -10.03 1.31 4.19
N GLU A 20 -10.59 1.89 5.25
CA GLU A 20 -11.71 2.83 5.14
C GLU A 20 -11.34 4.07 4.34
N LYS A 21 -10.18 4.68 4.63
CA LYS A 21 -9.65 5.83 3.87
C LYS A 21 -9.42 5.49 2.40
N TYR A 22 -8.84 4.33 2.11
CA TYR A 22 -8.67 3.88 0.72
C TYR A 22 -10.02 3.70 0.01
N LYS A 23 -10.99 3.05 0.66
CA LYS A 23 -12.36 2.88 0.12
C LYS A 23 -13.06 4.22 -0.11
N ALA A 24 -12.80 5.23 0.73
CA ALA A 24 -13.34 6.58 0.58
C ALA A 24 -12.82 7.30 -0.68
N LEU A 25 -11.70 6.87 -1.27
CA LEU A 25 -11.21 7.37 -2.57
C LEU A 25 -12.11 6.94 -3.74
N LYS A 26 -13.04 6.00 -3.52
CA LYS A 26 -13.99 5.49 -4.53
C LYS A 26 -13.29 4.99 -5.81
N ILE A 27 -12.09 4.43 -5.66
CA ILE A 27 -11.34 3.79 -6.75
C ILE A 27 -12.15 2.58 -7.22
N GLN A 28 -12.46 2.53 -8.53
CA GLN A 28 -13.17 1.41 -9.13
C GLN A 28 -12.17 0.47 -9.79
N SER A 29 -12.26 -0.80 -9.44
CA SER A 29 -11.64 -1.89 -10.19
C SER A 29 -12.50 -2.25 -11.39
N LYS A 30 -11.87 -2.68 -12.48
CA LYS A 30 -12.59 -3.33 -13.59
C LYS A 30 -12.90 -4.80 -13.31
N ASP A 31 -12.17 -5.40 -12.37
CA ASP A 31 -12.36 -6.77 -11.92
C ASP A 31 -13.30 -6.81 -10.70
N PRO A 32 -14.50 -7.41 -10.80
CA PRO A 32 -15.40 -7.56 -9.67
C PRO A 32 -14.84 -8.49 -8.57
N GLY A 33 -13.81 -9.30 -8.89
CA GLY A 33 -13.09 -10.17 -7.97
C GLY A 33 -11.86 -9.51 -7.32
N ALA A 34 -11.65 -8.21 -7.54
CA ALA A 34 -10.48 -7.51 -7.02
C ALA A 34 -10.41 -7.54 -5.49
N ILE A 35 -9.24 -7.87 -4.96
CA ILE A 35 -8.98 -7.94 -3.52
C ILE A 35 -8.14 -6.76 -3.09
N LEU A 36 -8.54 -6.05 -2.04
CA LEU A 36 -7.74 -4.99 -1.43
C LEU A 36 -6.72 -5.59 -0.47
N GLU A 37 -5.45 -5.45 -0.80
CA GLU A 37 -4.34 -5.75 0.09
C GLU A 37 -3.96 -4.50 0.90
N CYS A 38 -3.43 -4.71 2.10
CA CYS A 38 -3.03 -3.65 3.02
C CYS A 38 -1.86 -4.11 3.89
N PHE A 39 -0.75 -3.39 3.81
CA PHE A 39 0.46 -3.68 4.57
C PHE A 39 0.89 -2.45 5.34
N LYS A 40 1.22 -2.60 6.63
CA LYS A 40 1.93 -1.55 7.37
C LYS A 40 3.40 -1.62 6.94
N ALA A 41 3.94 -0.51 6.43
CA ALA A 41 5.28 -0.51 5.82
C ALA A 41 6.35 -1.07 6.76
N THR A 42 6.31 -0.69 8.04
CA THR A 42 7.30 -1.09 9.05
C THR A 42 7.11 -2.51 9.59
N GLU A 43 6.03 -3.21 9.23
CA GLU A 43 5.78 -4.60 9.65
C GLU A 43 6.14 -5.61 8.54
N VAL A 44 6.61 -5.14 7.39
CA VAL A 44 7.12 -5.99 6.31
C VAL A 44 8.53 -6.44 6.67
N GLU A 45 8.77 -7.76 6.63
CA GLU A 45 9.99 -8.40 7.15
C GLU A 45 11.29 -7.81 6.56
N ASP A 46 11.31 -7.58 5.25
CA ASP A 46 12.48 -7.08 4.52
C ASP A 46 12.45 -5.56 4.26
N PHE A 47 11.63 -4.80 5.00
CA PHE A 47 11.52 -3.36 4.80
C PHE A 47 12.63 -2.59 5.52
N GLU A 48 13.44 -1.88 4.75
CA GLU A 48 14.54 -1.06 5.24
C GLU A 48 14.21 0.44 5.13
N MET A 49 14.19 1.15 6.26
CA MET A 49 13.76 2.57 6.29
C MET A 49 14.72 3.51 5.54
N ASP A 50 16.01 3.16 5.54
CA ASP A 50 17.10 3.90 4.90
C ASP A 50 17.36 3.48 3.45
N ALA A 51 16.77 2.40 2.96
CA ALA A 51 16.87 2.00 1.57
C ALA A 51 16.18 3.01 0.63
N ASP A 52 16.76 3.21 -0.56
CA ASP A 52 16.21 4.10 -1.59
C ASP A 52 14.85 3.61 -2.12
N PHE A 53 14.61 2.30 -2.11
CA PHE A 53 13.34 1.68 -2.49
C PHE A 53 13.13 0.42 -1.66
N ASN A 54 11.89 -0.04 -1.57
CA ASN A 54 11.54 -1.30 -0.91
C ASN A 54 10.54 -2.10 -1.74
N PHE A 55 10.35 -3.36 -1.37
CA PHE A 55 9.21 -4.17 -1.80
C PHE A 55 8.20 -4.28 -0.66
N VAL A 56 6.92 -4.03 -0.96
CA VAL A 56 5.83 -4.16 0.01
C VAL A 56 4.74 -5.00 -0.63
N GLY A 57 4.62 -6.24 -0.17
CA GLY A 57 3.80 -7.24 -0.85
C GLY A 57 4.29 -7.47 -2.28
N GLU A 58 3.41 -7.23 -3.26
CA GLU A 58 3.66 -7.49 -4.69
C GLU A 58 4.14 -6.24 -5.45
N ILE A 59 4.45 -5.14 -4.77
CA ILE A 59 4.87 -3.88 -5.41
C ILE A 59 6.24 -3.39 -4.95
N SER A 60 6.90 -2.65 -5.83
CA SER A 60 8.04 -1.81 -5.45
C SER A 60 7.55 -0.42 -5.08
N VAL A 61 7.99 0.09 -3.93
CA VAL A 61 7.81 1.48 -3.52
C VAL A 61 9.05 2.28 -3.92
N SER A 62 8.85 3.26 -4.80
CA SER A 62 9.93 4.10 -5.36
C SER A 62 10.53 5.06 -4.31
N PRO A 63 11.67 5.71 -4.61
CA PRO A 63 12.27 6.71 -3.71
C PRO A 63 11.31 7.83 -3.28
N GLU A 64 10.52 8.39 -4.19
CA GLU A 64 9.52 9.42 -3.86
C GLU A 64 8.45 8.90 -2.88
N VAL A 65 8.06 7.63 -3.02
CA VAL A 65 7.10 6.98 -2.12
C VAL A 65 7.73 6.68 -0.76
N MET A 66 9.00 6.26 -0.74
CA MET A 66 9.79 6.11 0.47
C MET A 66 9.94 7.44 1.23
N GLU A 67 10.16 8.55 0.53
CA GLU A 67 10.19 9.89 1.12
C GLU A 67 8.86 10.24 1.81
N GLU A 68 7.71 9.89 1.21
CA GLU A 68 6.41 10.04 1.87
C GLU A 68 6.30 9.15 3.11
N ILE A 69 6.62 7.86 3.01
CA ILE A 69 6.57 6.91 4.13
C ILE A 69 7.40 7.42 5.32
N ARG A 70 8.61 7.94 5.07
CA ARG A 70 9.52 8.46 6.10
C ARG A 70 8.96 9.65 6.89
N LYS A 71 7.92 10.34 6.40
CA LYS A 71 7.29 11.45 7.14
C LYS A 71 6.52 10.98 8.38
N ASP A 72 5.92 9.78 8.31
CA ASP A 72 5.15 9.18 9.41
C ASP A 72 5.12 7.64 9.26
N PRO A 73 6.27 6.96 9.44
CA PRO A 73 6.42 5.54 9.10
C PRO A 73 5.53 4.62 9.94
N GLU A 74 5.30 4.98 11.21
CA GLU A 74 4.45 4.23 12.14
C GLU A 74 2.97 4.21 11.73
N ARG A 75 2.57 5.13 10.85
CA ARG A 75 1.20 5.26 10.37
C ARG A 75 1.08 4.98 8.88
N ALA A 76 2.18 4.67 8.20
CA ALA A 76 2.22 4.46 6.76
C ALA A 76 1.72 3.05 6.40
N TYR A 77 0.54 2.99 5.78
CA TYR A 77 0.00 1.78 5.17
C TYR A 77 0.10 1.87 3.65
N VAL A 78 0.52 0.77 3.03
CA VAL A 78 0.56 0.59 1.58
C VAL A 78 -0.62 -0.29 1.18
N LEU A 79 -1.51 0.25 0.34
CA LEU A 79 -2.70 -0.46 -0.11
C LEU A 79 -2.77 -0.49 -1.63
N TYR A 80 -3.18 -1.62 -2.19
CA TYR A 80 -3.40 -1.80 -3.62
C TYR A 80 -4.48 -2.85 -3.86
N LEU A 81 -5.08 -2.81 -5.04
CA LEU A 81 -6.05 -3.83 -5.49
C LEU A 81 -5.31 -4.90 -6.29
N MET A 82 -5.60 -6.17 -6.03
CA MET A 82 -5.16 -7.31 -6.82
C MET A 82 -6.25 -7.70 -7.80
N GLU A 83 -6.04 -7.48 -9.09
CA GLU A 83 -7.00 -7.75 -10.17
C GLU A 83 -6.55 -8.94 -11.03
N GLU A 84 -7.50 -9.77 -11.48
CA GLU A 84 -7.31 -10.69 -12.61
C GLU A 84 -7.50 -9.93 -13.93
N HIS A 85 -6.50 -10.05 -14.82
CA HIS A 85 -6.52 -9.44 -16.14
C HIS A 85 -7.57 -10.05 -17.08
#